data_AF-A0A2H0P300-F1
#
_entry.id   AF-A0A2H0P300-F1
#
_cell.length_a   1.000
_cell.length_b   1.000
_cell.length_c   1.000
_cell.angle_alpha   90.00
_cell.angle_beta   90.00
_cell.angle_gamma   90.00
#
_symmetry.space_group_name_H-M   'P 1'
#
loop_
_entity.id
_entity.type
_entity.pdbx_description
1 polymer ?
#
loop_
_entity_poly.entity_id
_entity_poly.type
_entity_poly.pdbx_seq_one_letter_code
_entity_poly.pdbx_strand_id
1 'polypeptide(L)'
;MKSIFIVILCALSAAAQNSTPNLDRESQDPARRAAIERKAAEAAEASAAVSSSDGISFEKILAAPGDLDLNERFAREQINRGDLRGAATTLERILILAPNRDRTRLLYAAVLYRLDALQDAERELRIVLGRLAPAEVIEEA
;
A
#
# COMPACT_ATOMS: atom_id res chain seq x y z
N MET A 1 -66.83 17.31 -10.24
CA MET A 1 -67.70 16.15 -9.97
C MET A 1 -66.82 14.95 -9.64
N LYS A 2 -67.21 14.18 -8.62
CA LYS A 2 -66.57 12.95 -8.14
C LYS A 2 -66.91 11.74 -9.04
N SER A 3 -66.17 10.65 -8.81
CA SER A 3 -66.42 9.22 -9.12
C SER A 3 -65.48 8.67 -10.20
N ILE A 4 -64.44 7.88 -9.86
CA ILE A 4 -64.43 6.46 -9.39
C ILE A 4 -64.91 5.51 -10.50
N PHE A 5 -64.06 4.58 -10.93
CA PHE A 5 -64.26 3.10 -10.99
C PHE A 5 -63.03 2.43 -11.68
N ILE A 6 -62.25 1.63 -10.94
CA ILE A 6 -62.09 0.15 -11.09
C ILE A 6 -61.23 -0.25 -12.32
N VAL A 7 -59.94 -0.56 -12.13
CA VAL A 7 -59.31 -1.90 -11.95
C VAL A 7 -59.54 -2.85 -13.13
N ILE A 8 -58.45 -3.51 -13.56
CA ILE A 8 -58.29 -4.73 -14.41
C ILE A 8 -57.26 -4.39 -15.51
N LEU A 9 -56.26 -5.18 -15.86
CA LEU A 9 -55.68 -6.45 -15.44
C LEU A 9 -54.46 -6.61 -16.36
N CYS A 10 -53.41 -7.25 -15.88
CA CYS A 10 -52.19 -7.56 -16.62
C CYS A 10 -52.45 -8.15 -18.01
N ALA A 11 -51.62 -7.81 -19.00
CA ALA A 11 -50.73 -8.79 -19.64
C ALA A 11 -49.95 -8.23 -20.85
N LEU A 12 -48.65 -8.51 -20.81
CA LEU A 12 -47.75 -8.75 -21.93
C LEU A 12 -47.41 -7.58 -22.86
N SER A 13 -46.18 -7.08 -22.72
CA SER A 13 -45.25 -7.25 -23.83
C SER A 13 -43.87 -7.62 -23.31
N ALA A 14 -43.46 -8.83 -23.67
CA ALA A 14 -42.15 -9.39 -23.40
C ALA A 14 -41.16 -8.83 -24.42
N ALA A 15 -40.19 -8.04 -23.95
CA ALA A 15 -38.84 -7.99 -24.48
C ALA A 15 -38.03 -7.04 -23.60
N ALA A 16 -36.77 -7.42 -23.36
CA ALA A 16 -35.77 -6.67 -22.62
C ALA A 16 -35.98 -6.59 -21.10
N GLN A 17 -35.28 -7.48 -20.40
CA GLN A 17 -34.31 -7.07 -19.40
C GLN A 17 -33.45 -8.28 -19.02
N ASN A 18 -32.38 -8.43 -19.81
CA ASN A 18 -31.25 -9.29 -19.52
C ASN A 18 -30.73 -8.92 -18.12
N SER A 19 -30.66 -9.91 -17.23
CA SER A 19 -30.34 -9.76 -15.82
C SER A 19 -29.01 -9.06 -15.59
N THR A 20 -29.03 -7.80 -15.14
CA THR A 20 -27.90 -7.21 -14.44
C THR A 20 -27.80 -7.89 -13.06
N PRO A 21 -26.66 -8.48 -12.69
CA PRO A 21 -26.48 -8.94 -11.32
C PRO A 21 -26.50 -7.70 -10.43
N ASN A 22 -27.48 -7.65 -9.53
CA ASN A 22 -27.67 -6.56 -8.59
C ASN A 22 -26.56 -6.62 -7.52
N LEU A 23 -25.48 -5.86 -7.74
CA LEU A 23 -24.33 -5.71 -6.83
C LEU A 23 -24.71 -5.03 -5.49
N ASP A 24 -25.89 -4.43 -5.41
CA ASP A 24 -26.38 -3.73 -4.21
C ASP A 24 -26.94 -4.71 -3.17
N ARG A 25 -27.37 -5.91 -3.57
CA ARG A 25 -27.85 -6.93 -2.63
C ARG A 25 -26.72 -7.72 -1.98
N GLU A 26 -25.64 -8.00 -2.70
CA GLU A 26 -24.50 -8.76 -2.19
C GLU A 26 -23.68 -7.96 -1.17
N SER A 27 -23.73 -6.62 -1.27
CA SER A 27 -23.10 -5.69 -0.32
C SER A 27 -23.96 -5.38 0.92
N GLN A 28 -25.21 -5.86 0.99
CA GLN A 28 -26.14 -5.63 2.11
C GLN A 28 -26.33 -6.84 3.02
N ASP A 29 -25.75 -8.00 2.71
CA ASP A 29 -25.80 -9.16 3.59
C ASP A 29 -25.11 -8.83 4.94
N PRO A 30 -25.86 -8.76 6.05
CA PRO A 30 -25.31 -8.41 7.35
C PRO A 30 -24.25 -9.41 7.83
N ALA A 31 -24.34 -10.68 7.41
CA ALA A 31 -23.35 -11.70 7.77
C ALA A 31 -22.00 -11.44 7.09
N ARG A 32 -22.01 -10.99 5.83
CA ARG A 32 -20.79 -10.71 5.06
C ARG A 32 -20.12 -9.41 5.51
N ARG A 33 -20.91 -8.39 5.88
CA ARG A 33 -20.39 -7.15 6.51
C ARG A 33 -19.70 -7.46 7.83
N ALA A 34 -20.35 -8.23 8.71
CA ALA A 34 -19.77 -8.64 9.98
C ALA A 34 -18.48 -9.47 9.79
N ALA A 35 -18.41 -10.30 8.75
CA ALA A 35 -17.19 -11.06 8.43
C ALA A 35 -16.05 -10.15 7.94
N ILE A 36 -16.34 -9.13 7.12
CA ILE A 36 -15.35 -8.15 6.66
C ILE A 36 -14.85 -7.30 7.83
N GLU A 37 -15.75 -6.84 8.71
CA GLU A 37 -15.41 -6.07 9.91
C GLU A 37 -14.56 -6.87 10.89
N ARG A 38 -14.90 -8.14 11.14
CA ARG A 38 -14.06 -9.04 11.95
C ARG A 38 -12.69 -9.24 11.35
N LYS A 39 -12.61 -9.49 10.04
CA LYS A 39 -11.33 -9.67 9.35
C LYS A 39 -10.49 -8.38 9.36
N ALA A 40 -11.13 -7.22 9.27
CA ALA A 40 -10.47 -5.92 9.40
C ALA A 40 -9.98 -5.67 10.83
N ALA A 41 -10.76 -6.05 11.84
CA ALA A 41 -10.38 -5.96 13.24
C ALA A 41 -9.22 -6.91 13.59
N GLU A 42 -9.27 -8.15 13.11
CA GLU A 42 -8.18 -9.13 13.25
C GLU A 42 -6.89 -8.65 12.58
N ALA A 43 -6.99 -8.04 11.40
CA ALA A 43 -5.84 -7.42 10.72
C ALA A 43 -5.31 -6.19 11.50
N ALA A 44 -6.20 -5.39 12.10
CA ALA A 44 -5.82 -4.27 12.93
C ALA A 44 -5.14 -4.72 14.23
N GLU A 45 -5.67 -5.73 14.92
CA GLU A 45 -5.05 -6.33 16.12
C GLU A 45 -3.72 -6.99 15.79
N ALA A 46 -3.62 -7.72 14.68
CA ALA A 46 -2.35 -8.29 14.23
C ALA A 46 -1.31 -7.19 13.92
N SER A 47 -1.73 -6.07 13.33
CA SER A 47 -0.86 -4.92 13.10
C SER A 47 -0.45 -4.21 14.39
N ALA A 48 -1.35 -4.14 15.37
CA ALA A 48 -1.09 -3.52 16.67
C ALA A 48 -0.16 -4.39 17.54
N ALA A 49 -0.32 -5.71 17.52
CA ALA A 49 0.57 -6.65 18.20
C ALA A 49 1.98 -6.67 17.60
N VAL A 50 2.12 -6.41 16.29
CA VAL A 50 3.43 -6.19 15.66
C VAL A 50 4.03 -4.83 16.06
N SER A 51 3.18 -3.83 16.35
CA SER A 51 3.62 -2.50 16.80
C SER A 51 3.91 -2.40 18.31
N SER A 52 3.60 -3.44 19.10
CA SER A 52 3.78 -3.44 20.56
C SER A 52 5.13 -4.01 21.02
N SER A 53 6.08 -4.26 20.12
CA SER A 53 7.47 -4.49 20.53
C SER A 53 8.13 -3.14 20.82
N ASP A 54 8.86 -3.02 21.92
CA ASP A 54 9.78 -1.90 22.16
C ASP A 54 10.52 -1.55 20.85
N GLY A 55 10.34 -0.31 20.39
CA GLY A 55 10.88 0.13 19.09
C GLY A 55 12.37 -0.18 18.96
N ILE A 56 12.85 -0.36 17.73
CA ILE A 56 14.25 -0.69 17.49
C ILE A 56 15.13 0.46 17.98
N SER A 57 15.95 0.23 19.00
CA SER A 57 16.87 1.23 19.53
C SER A 57 18.12 1.37 18.65
N PHE A 58 18.78 2.52 18.73
CA PHE A 58 20.02 2.75 17.97
C PHE A 58 21.17 1.88 18.50
N GLU A 59 21.21 1.55 19.79
CA GLU A 59 22.19 0.64 20.38
C GLU A 59 22.11 -0.75 19.75
N LYS A 60 20.90 -1.23 19.45
CA LYS A 60 20.70 -2.50 18.72
C LYS A 60 21.29 -2.44 17.31
N ILE A 61 21.20 -1.29 16.65
CA ILE A 61 21.80 -1.06 15.34
C ILE A 61 23.33 -1.07 15.43
N LEU A 62 23.90 -0.44 16.46
CA LEU A 62 25.35 -0.43 16.69
C LEU A 62 25.90 -1.83 17.02
N ALA A 63 25.11 -2.68 17.68
CA ALA A 63 25.49 -4.06 17.96
C ALA A 63 25.50 -4.94 16.69
N ALA A 64 24.69 -4.61 15.69
CA ALA A 64 24.57 -5.38 14.44
C ALA A 64 24.48 -4.46 13.21
N PRO A 65 25.54 -3.69 12.88
CA PRO A 65 25.47 -2.66 11.84
C PRO A 65 25.31 -3.21 10.42
N GLY A 66 25.71 -4.47 10.20
CA GLY A 66 25.57 -5.20 8.94
C GLY A 66 24.29 -6.03 8.81
N ASP A 67 23.45 -6.09 9.84
CA ASP A 67 22.12 -6.72 9.74
C ASP A 67 21.20 -5.80 8.91
N LEU A 68 21.13 -6.07 7.61
CA LEU A 68 20.44 -5.20 6.67
C LEU A 68 18.93 -5.13 6.95
N ASP A 69 18.32 -6.24 7.36
CA ASP A 69 16.88 -6.30 7.62
C ASP A 69 16.52 -5.58 8.93
N LEU A 70 17.36 -5.67 9.95
CA LEU A 70 17.23 -4.85 11.16
C LEU A 70 17.28 -3.35 10.83
N ASN A 71 18.22 -2.95 9.97
CA ASN A 71 18.35 -1.57 9.55
C ASN A 71 17.18 -1.09 8.69
N GLU A 72 16.64 -1.94 7.81
CA GLU A 72 15.48 -1.58 6.99
C GLU A 72 14.22 -1.41 7.85
N ARG A 73 14.06 -2.21 8.92
CA ARG A 73 12.99 -2.00 9.90
C ARG A 73 13.19 -0.71 10.69
N PHE A 74 14.41 -0.43 11.15
CA PHE A 74 14.72 0.80 11.86
C PHE A 74 14.46 2.05 11.01
N ALA A 75 14.88 2.04 9.74
CA ALA A 75 14.57 3.11 8.79
C ALA A 75 13.06 3.34 8.64
N ARG A 76 12.26 2.27 8.57
CA ARG A 76 10.80 2.39 8.53
C ARG A 76 10.22 3.00 9.80
N GLU A 77 10.73 2.65 10.98
CA GLU A 77 10.31 3.33 12.21
C GLU A 77 10.73 4.81 12.24
N GLN A 78 11.92 5.16 11.72
CA GLN A 78 12.35 6.55 11.57
C GLN A 78 11.38 7.32 10.66
N ILE A 79 11.00 6.74 9.52
CA ILE A 79 9.99 7.31 8.61
C ILE A 79 8.66 7.53 9.33
N ASN A 80 8.18 6.54 10.10
CA ASN A 80 6.93 6.63 10.84
C ASN A 80 6.96 7.73 11.92
N ARG A 81 8.15 8.00 12.49
CA ARG A 81 8.40 9.07 13.46
C ARG A 81 8.66 10.43 12.80
N GLY A 82 8.71 10.50 11.46
CA GLY A 82 9.03 11.73 10.72
C GLY A 82 10.53 12.04 10.62
N ASP A 83 11.41 11.18 11.13
CA ASP A 83 12.86 11.29 10.99
C ASP A 83 13.32 10.84 9.59
N LEU A 84 13.00 11.65 8.59
CA LEU A 84 13.33 11.34 7.20
C LEU A 84 14.83 11.38 6.92
N ARG A 85 15.56 12.28 7.60
CA ARG A 85 17.03 12.38 7.44
C ARG A 85 17.72 11.15 8.02
N GLY A 86 17.34 10.72 9.24
CA GLY A 86 17.87 9.50 9.83
C GLY A 86 17.52 8.27 9.01
N ALA A 87 16.29 8.19 8.49
CA ALA A 87 15.89 7.12 7.58
C ALA A 87 16.76 7.08 6.31
N ALA A 88 17.00 8.23 5.68
CA ALA A 88 17.85 8.34 4.50
C ALA A 88 19.26 7.80 4.78
N THR A 89 19.89 8.23 5.87
CA THR A 89 21.23 7.74 6.28
C THR A 89 21.26 6.23 6.50
N THR A 90 20.23 5.68 7.17
CA THR A 90 20.14 4.23 7.41
C THR A 90 19.99 3.46 6.10
N LEU A 91 19.13 3.93 5.18
CA LEU A 91 18.90 3.30 3.88
C LEU A 91 20.12 3.39 2.96
N GLU A 92 20.80 4.53 2.93
CA GLU A 92 22.05 4.71 2.19
C GLU A 92 23.10 3.70 2.65
N ARG A 93 23.25 3.50 3.96
CA ARG A 93 24.16 2.49 4.50
C ARG A 93 23.83 1.08 4.04
N ILE A 94 22.55 0.72 3.99
CA ILE A 94 22.12 -0.58 3.44
C ILE A 94 22.54 -0.70 1.97
N LEU A 95 22.36 0.35 1.18
CA LEU A 95 22.67 0.34 -0.26
C LEU A 95 24.17 0.36 -0.55
N ILE A 96 25.01 0.88 0.35
CA ILE A 96 26.47 0.72 0.29
C ILE A 96 26.85 -0.77 0.40
N LEU A 97 26.21 -1.51 1.32
CA LEU A 97 26.51 -2.93 1.55
C LEU A 97 25.83 -3.87 0.54
N ALA A 98 24.66 -3.46 0.01
CA ALA A 98 23.84 -4.27 -0.87
C ALA A 98 23.19 -3.40 -1.97
N PRO A 99 23.98 -3.00 -3.00
CA PRO A 99 23.54 -2.02 -4.01
C PRO A 99 22.40 -2.51 -4.93
N ASN A 100 22.13 -3.81 -4.96
CA ASN A 100 21.10 -4.41 -5.79
C ASN A 100 19.80 -4.74 -5.02
N ARG A 101 19.63 -4.22 -3.80
CA ARG A 101 18.36 -4.30 -3.07
C ARG A 101 17.37 -3.26 -3.58
N ASP A 102 16.75 -3.55 -4.72
CA ASP A 102 15.88 -2.61 -5.42
C ASP A 102 14.70 -2.12 -4.56
N ARG A 103 14.13 -2.98 -3.70
CA ARG A 103 13.08 -2.58 -2.75
C ARG A 103 13.57 -1.52 -1.75
N THR A 104 14.80 -1.67 -1.24
CA THR A 104 15.43 -0.68 -0.36
C THR A 104 15.72 0.61 -1.13
N ARG A 105 16.17 0.51 -2.38
CA ARG A 105 16.44 1.67 -3.25
C ARG A 105 15.18 2.47 -3.58
N LEU A 106 14.06 1.80 -3.84
CA LEU A 106 12.76 2.47 -4.01
C LEU A 106 12.33 3.23 -2.75
N LEU A 107 12.48 2.62 -1.58
CA LEU A 107 12.19 3.28 -0.31
C LEU A 107 13.10 4.50 -0.09
N TYR A 108 14.39 4.38 -0.41
CA TYR A 108 15.34 5.48 -0.33
C TYR A 108 14.96 6.65 -1.24
N ALA A 109 14.63 6.37 -2.50
CA ALA A 109 14.15 7.39 -3.43
C ALA A 109 12.89 8.11 -2.93
N ALA A 110 11.93 7.38 -2.36
CA ALA A 110 10.73 7.97 -1.78
C ALA A 110 11.04 8.88 -0.57
N VAL A 111 12.00 8.50 0.27
CA VAL A 111 12.46 9.34 1.39
C VAL A 111 13.18 10.59 0.87
N LEU A 112 14.06 10.47 -0.12
CA LEU A 112 14.74 11.60 -0.76
C LEU A 112 13.74 12.59 -1.39
N TYR A 113 12.71 12.08 -2.06
CA TYR A 113 11.64 12.92 -2.62
C TYR A 113 10.93 13.74 -1.52
N ARG A 114 10.60 13.09 -0.39
CA ARG A 114 9.98 13.78 0.76
C ARG A 114 10.90 14.78 1.46
N LEU A 115 12.21 14.65 1.25
CA LEU A 115 13.23 15.60 1.72
C LEU A 115 13.50 16.72 0.70
N ASP A 116 12.76 16.78 -0.42
CA ASP A 116 12.98 17.70 -1.55
C ASP A 116 14.34 17.52 -2.26
N ALA A 117 14.99 16.37 -2.06
CA ALA A 117 16.20 15.98 -2.77
C ALA A 117 15.84 15.34 -4.13
N LEU A 118 15.16 16.12 -4.98
CA LEU A 118 14.49 15.62 -6.19
C LEU A 118 15.46 14.98 -7.20
N GLN A 119 16.63 15.61 -7.40
CA GLN A 119 17.67 15.11 -8.31
C GLN A 119 18.22 13.74 -7.86
N ASP A 120 18.41 13.57 -6.55
CA ASP A 120 18.86 12.32 -5.98
C ASP A 120 17.78 11.25 -6.08
N ALA A 121 16.54 11.58 -5.73
CA ALA A 121 15.40 10.68 -5.85
C ALA A 121 15.24 10.16 -7.29
N GLU A 122 15.31 11.06 -8.29
CA GLU A 122 15.21 10.72 -9.70
C GLU A 122 16.32 9.76 -10.15
N ARG A 123 17.57 10.03 -9.74
CA ARG A 123 18.70 9.14 -10.02
C ARG A 123 18.45 7.74 -9.46
N GLU A 124 18.02 7.63 -8.21
CA GLU A 124 17.75 6.34 -7.56
C GLU A 124 16.61 5.59 -8.26
N LEU A 125 15.54 6.29 -8.68
CA LEU A 125 14.45 5.71 -9.46
C LEU A 125 14.93 5.18 -10.82
N ARG A 126 15.74 5.95 -11.56
CA ARG A 126 16.30 5.49 -12.84
C ARG A 126 17.12 4.22 -12.71
N ILE A 127 17.92 4.10 -11.64
CA ILE A 127 18.70 2.89 -11.37
C ILE A 127 17.78 1.67 -11.20
N VAL A 128 16.68 1.82 -10.44
CA VAL A 128 15.72 0.72 -10.24
C VAL A 128 14.99 0.40 -11.55
N LEU A 129 14.49 1.41 -12.26
CA LEU A 129 13.77 1.22 -13.52
C LEU A 129 14.63 0.53 -14.57
N GLY A 130 15.91 0.88 -14.66
CA GLY A 130 16.86 0.24 -15.57
C GLY A 130 17.09 -1.26 -15.29
N ARG A 131 16.76 -1.74 -14.10
CA ARG A 131 16.87 -3.16 -13.70
C ARG A 131 15.55 -3.92 -13.80
N LEU A 132 14.43 -3.22 -13.60
CA LEU A 132 13.09 -3.80 -13.64
C LEU A 132 12.49 -3.81 -15.05
N ALA A 133 12.95 -2.94 -15.94
CA ALA A 133 12.46 -2.90 -17.31
C ALA A 133 12.91 -4.15 -18.09
N PRO A 134 12.01 -4.84 -18.81
CA PRO A 134 12.45 -5.68 -19.93
C PRO A 134 13.17 -4.79 -20.95
N ALA A 135 14.13 -5.34 -21.69
CA ALA A 135 15.07 -4.64 -22.57
C ALA A 135 14.48 -3.72 -23.66
N GLU A 136 13.15 -3.61 -23.73
CA GLU A 136 12.37 -2.93 -24.77
C GLU A 136 11.74 -1.60 -24.30
N VAL A 137 11.81 -1.26 -23.01
CA VAL A 137 11.10 -0.09 -22.43
C VAL A 137 11.99 1.13 -22.20
N ILE A 138 13.29 1.06 -22.53
CA ILE A 138 14.21 2.21 -22.41
C ILE A 138 14.59 2.73 -23.80
N GLU A 139 13.60 3.00 -24.64
CA GLU A 139 13.74 4.00 -25.70
C GLU A 139 12.87 5.22 -25.37
N GLU A 140 13.57 6.35 -25.34
CA GLU A 140 13.12 7.74 -25.43
C GLU A 140 12.25 8.35 -24.32
N ALA A 141 12.87 9.29 -23.58
CA ALA A 141 12.55 10.72 -23.68
C ALA A 141 13.75 11.57 -23.19
#